data_AF-A0A8T4ZIT7-F1
#
_entry.id   AF-A0A8T4ZIT7-F1
#
_cell.length_a   1.000
_cell.length_b   1.000
_cell.length_c   1.000
_cell.angle_alpha   90.00
_cell.angle_beta   90.00
_cell.angle_gamma   90.00
#
_symmetry.space_group_name_H-M   'P 1'
#
loop_
_entity.id
_entity.type
_entity.pdbx_description
1 polymer ?
#
loop_
_entity_poly.entity_id
_entity_poly.type
_entity_poly.pdbx_seq_one_letter_code
_entity_poly.pdbx_strand_id
1 'polypeptide(L)'
;MVQRAQIILSVAACLLVLFGAALEMDAILASLGISSVFSPLSLSDANKVNLAFYLTLSVGSSAMILWSAFENQRRQARRGGIIAFLAVILCFGGLMLPLYFGYPYSTMAFLLMVAGILVTGFLGYTEFKASRIEGKEVKFLTPLDTAIIAVFSAITAVLTGTTGIMLPSPTGGYTHIGDTAIYVAALLFGSKIGGLVGVIGPVAADIFVGYPRWFVTVFAHGAQGFISGLGKGRSLVIQVALLLLAGFVMSSVYFIVNVYIKGFPLAVISYARDFFGQSLVSMVISIVLAKGVERALPSLRR
;
A
#
# COMPACT_ATOMS: atom_id res chain seq x y z
N MET A 1 -10.00 -8.74 28.65
CA MET A 1 -8.54 -8.66 28.88
C MET A 1 -7.72 -9.11 27.67
N VAL A 2 -8.04 -10.24 27.03
CA VAL A 2 -7.27 -10.79 25.88
C VAL A 2 -7.13 -9.81 24.70
N GLN A 3 -8.20 -9.14 24.28
CA GLN A 3 -8.17 -8.19 23.14
C GLN A 3 -7.26 -6.97 23.39
N ARG A 4 -7.23 -6.43 24.62
CA ARG A 4 -6.35 -5.30 24.94
C ARG A 4 -4.88 -5.70 24.90
N ALA A 5 -4.56 -6.90 25.39
CA ALA A 5 -3.20 -7.45 25.32
C ALA A 5 -2.75 -7.66 23.86
N GLN A 6 -3.64 -8.15 22.98
CA GLN A 6 -3.33 -8.35 21.56
C GLN A 6 -3.08 -7.03 20.82
N ILE A 7 -3.83 -5.97 21.13
CA ILE A 7 -3.58 -4.63 20.56
C ILE A 7 -2.21 -4.12 20.99
N ILE A 8 -1.88 -4.21 22.28
CA ILE A 8 -0.58 -3.76 22.80
C ILE A 8 0.55 -4.52 22.12
N LEU A 9 0.43 -5.85 22.01
CA LEU A 9 1.41 -6.69 21.33
C LEU A 9 1.53 -6.35 19.85
N SER A 10 0.43 -6.01 19.17
CA SER A 10 0.46 -5.62 17.75
C SER A 10 1.15 -4.28 17.53
N VAL A 11 0.88 -3.31 18.41
CA VAL A 11 1.58 -2.02 18.40
C VAL A 11 3.07 -2.23 18.69
N ALA A 12 3.41 -3.05 19.68
CA ALA A 12 4.80 -3.37 20.00
C ALA A 12 5.51 -4.05 18.82
N ALA A 13 4.89 -5.05 18.19
CA ALA A 13 5.44 -5.72 17.01
C ALA A 13 5.66 -4.75 15.85
N CYS A 14 4.68 -3.89 15.57
CA CYS A 14 4.78 -2.84 14.56
C CYS A 14 5.96 -1.89 14.83
N LEU A 15 6.09 -1.41 16.07
CA LEU A 15 7.19 -0.53 16.46
C LEU A 15 8.56 -1.21 16.34
N LEU A 16 8.67 -2.48 16.74
CA LEU A 16 9.91 -3.26 16.59
C LEU A 16 10.31 -3.39 15.13
N VAL A 17 9.37 -3.72 14.24
CA VAL A 17 9.63 -3.85 12.81
C VAL A 17 10.00 -2.51 12.18
N LEU A 18 9.24 -1.45 12.46
CA LEU A 18 9.53 -0.11 11.92
C LEU A 18 10.87 0.44 12.41
N PHE A 19 11.16 0.30 13.70
CA PHE A 19 12.40 0.81 14.28
C PHE A 19 13.60 0.00 13.82
N GLY A 20 13.48 -1.33 13.77
CA GLY A 20 14.51 -2.20 13.17
C GLY A 20 14.77 -1.83 11.72
N ALA A 21 13.70 -1.60 10.93
CA ALA A 21 13.84 -1.22 9.54
C ALA A 21 14.46 0.17 9.32
N ALA A 22 14.14 1.13 10.18
CA ALA A 22 14.74 2.46 10.12
C ALA A 22 16.23 2.43 10.44
N LEU A 23 16.64 1.67 11.46
CA LEU A 23 18.05 1.50 11.82
C LEU A 23 18.85 0.79 10.72
N GLU A 24 18.27 -0.23 10.11
CA GLU A 24 18.91 -0.91 8.99
C GLU A 24 19.05 0.02 7.79
N MET A 25 18.02 0.80 7.45
CA MET A 25 18.10 1.78 6.36
C MET A 25 19.20 2.82 6.59
N ASP A 26 19.35 3.31 7.82
CA ASP A 26 20.42 4.24 8.17
C ASP A 26 21.80 3.59 7.99
N ALA A 27 21.96 2.33 8.42
CA ALA A 27 23.21 1.58 8.23
C ALA A 27 23.52 1.34 6.74
N ILE A 28 22.51 0.99 5.93
CA ILE A 28 22.68 0.80 4.49
C ILE A 28 23.07 2.13 3.83
N LEU A 29 22.38 3.24 4.13
CA LEU A 29 22.70 4.55 3.57
C LEU A 29 24.11 5.01 3.96
N ALA A 30 24.51 4.82 5.22
CA ALA A 30 25.86 5.13 5.68
C ALA A 30 26.92 4.31 4.92
N SER A 31 26.65 3.03 4.63
CA SER A 31 27.55 2.18 3.84
C SER A 31 27.70 2.63 2.38
N LEU A 32 26.69 3.34 1.86
CA LEU A 32 26.70 3.94 0.52
C LEU A 32 27.28 5.36 0.52
N GLY A 33 27.84 5.82 1.65
CA GLY A 33 28.42 7.17 1.79
C GLY A 33 27.39 8.29 1.95
N ILE A 34 26.13 7.95 2.23
CA ILE A 34 25.05 8.93 2.44
C ILE A 34 24.92 9.22 3.94
N SER A 35 25.24 10.46 4.33
CA SER A 35 25.14 10.91 5.72
C SER A 35 23.80 11.59 6.06
N SER A 36 23.01 11.99 5.06
CA SER A 36 21.74 12.68 5.28
C SER A 36 20.76 12.55 4.12
N VAL A 37 19.51 12.23 4.46
CA VAL A 37 18.38 12.22 3.51
C VAL A 37 17.81 13.62 3.22
N PHE A 38 18.26 14.65 3.94
CA PHE A 38 17.73 16.03 3.76
C PHE A 38 18.33 16.76 2.54
N SER A 39 19.31 16.14 1.88
CA SER A 39 19.90 16.62 0.63
C SER A 39 19.50 15.70 -0.54
N PRO A 40 19.55 16.19 -1.80
CA PRO A 40 19.33 15.33 -2.96
C PRO A 40 20.31 14.14 -2.97
N LEU A 41 19.77 12.94 -3.16
CA LEU A 41 20.56 11.70 -3.13
C LEU A 41 20.92 11.25 -4.54
N SER A 42 22.20 10.96 -4.75
CA SER A 42 22.71 10.36 -6.00
C SER A 42 22.99 8.87 -5.78
N LEU A 43 21.98 8.04 -6.03
CA LEU A 43 22.06 6.58 -5.95
C LEU A 43 22.05 5.95 -7.34
N SER A 44 22.71 4.80 -7.48
CA SER A 44 22.55 3.94 -8.66
C SER A 44 21.10 3.46 -8.77
N ASP A 45 20.63 3.18 -9.99
CA ASP A 45 19.23 2.76 -10.17
C ASP A 45 18.94 1.41 -9.50
N ALA A 46 19.91 0.51 -9.46
CA ALA A 46 19.82 -0.74 -8.69
C ALA A 46 19.60 -0.46 -7.19
N ASN A 47 20.38 0.44 -6.59
CA ASN A 47 20.22 0.79 -5.18
C ASN A 47 18.87 1.45 -4.89
N LYS A 48 18.38 2.33 -5.79
CA LYS A 48 17.04 2.92 -5.64
C LYS A 48 15.94 1.85 -5.61
N VAL A 49 16.05 0.81 -6.45
CA VAL A 49 15.09 -0.29 -6.49
C VAL A 49 15.19 -1.16 -5.24
N ASN A 50 16.40 -1.56 -4.86
CA ASN A 50 16.64 -2.42 -3.70
C ASN A 50 16.17 -1.77 -2.39
N LEU A 51 16.53 -0.51 -2.17
CA LEU A 51 16.12 0.26 -0.99
C LEU A 51 14.61 0.47 -0.95
N ALA A 52 14.01 0.81 -2.10
CA ALA A 52 12.56 0.93 -2.19
C ALA A 52 11.87 -0.39 -1.86
N PHE A 53 12.40 -1.53 -2.34
CA PHE A 53 11.81 -2.83 -2.10
C PHE A 53 11.86 -3.21 -0.61
N TYR A 54 13.03 -3.03 0.00
CA TYR A 54 13.23 -3.20 1.43
C TYR A 54 12.24 -2.37 2.26
N LEU A 55 12.19 -1.06 2.01
CA LEU A 55 11.29 -0.15 2.73
C LEU A 55 9.83 -0.55 2.57
N THR A 56 9.44 -0.92 1.35
CA THR A 56 8.06 -1.29 1.07
C THR A 56 7.65 -2.55 1.81
N LEU A 57 8.51 -3.58 1.87
CA LEU A 57 8.21 -4.78 2.64
C LEU A 57 8.11 -4.49 4.14
N SER A 58 9.01 -3.67 4.68
CA SER A 58 9.06 -3.34 6.11
C SER A 58 7.90 -2.45 6.58
N VAL A 59 7.51 -1.45 5.77
CA VAL A 59 6.34 -0.61 6.06
C VAL A 59 5.05 -1.39 5.80
N GLY A 60 5.02 -2.18 4.71
CA GLY A 60 3.88 -3.00 4.34
C GLY A 60 3.57 -4.08 5.39
N SER A 61 4.58 -4.77 5.91
CA SER A 61 4.40 -5.74 7.00
C SER A 61 3.88 -5.07 8.27
N SER A 62 4.40 -3.90 8.62
CA SER A 62 3.94 -3.11 9.76
C SER A 62 2.47 -2.70 9.63
N ALA A 63 2.05 -2.28 8.43
CA ALA A 63 0.66 -1.99 8.13
C ALA A 63 -0.23 -3.25 8.28
N MET A 64 0.26 -4.41 7.85
CA MET A 64 -0.47 -5.68 7.99
C MET A 64 -0.59 -6.14 9.45
N ILE A 65 0.43 -5.91 10.28
CA ILE A 65 0.36 -6.17 11.73
C ILE A 65 -0.79 -5.37 12.35
N LEU A 66 -0.88 -4.08 12.02
CA LEU A 66 -1.96 -3.22 12.52
C LEU A 66 -3.33 -3.63 11.96
N TRP A 67 -3.39 -4.09 10.72
CA TRP A 67 -4.63 -4.60 10.12
C TRP A 67 -5.09 -5.90 10.81
N SER A 68 -4.18 -6.84 11.07
CA SER A 68 -4.51 -8.05 11.85
C SER A 68 -5.15 -7.67 13.19
N ALA A 69 -4.56 -6.72 13.92
CA ALA A 69 -5.11 -6.22 15.18
C ALA A 69 -6.51 -5.62 15.02
N PHE A 70 -6.75 -4.88 13.94
CA PHE A 70 -8.04 -4.28 13.64
C PHE A 70 -9.13 -5.31 13.30
N GLU A 71 -8.83 -6.34 12.50
CA GLU A 71 -9.79 -7.42 12.22
C GLU A 71 -10.13 -8.21 13.48
N ASN A 72 -9.14 -8.41 14.36
CA ASN A 72 -9.35 -9.07 15.63
C ASN A 72 -10.30 -8.26 16.55
N GLN A 73 -10.22 -6.92 16.55
CA GLN A 73 -11.20 -6.07 17.25
C GLN A 73 -12.64 -6.28 16.74
N ARG A 74 -12.80 -6.60 15.45
CA ARG A 74 -14.10 -6.89 14.82
C ARG A 74 -14.60 -8.32 15.05
N ARG A 75 -13.95 -9.09 15.95
CA ARG A 75 -14.21 -10.51 16.19
C ARG A 75 -14.08 -11.34 14.92
N GLN A 76 -13.08 -11.02 14.09
CA GLN A 76 -12.74 -11.79 12.89
C GLN A 76 -11.38 -12.47 13.08
N ALA A 77 -11.25 -13.26 14.15
CA ALA A 77 -9.96 -13.83 14.58
C ALA A 77 -9.28 -14.68 13.49
N ARG A 78 -10.05 -15.38 12.64
CA ARG A 78 -9.50 -16.14 11.50
C ARG A 78 -8.77 -15.25 10.50
N ARG A 79 -9.41 -14.12 10.15
CA ARG A 79 -8.86 -13.15 9.19
C ARG A 79 -7.66 -12.44 9.79
N GLY A 80 -7.75 -12.01 11.05
CA GLY A 80 -6.64 -11.45 11.80
C GLY A 80 -5.41 -12.37 11.76
N GLY A 81 -5.59 -13.64 12.11
CA GLY A 81 -4.49 -14.61 12.14
C GLY A 81 -3.86 -14.85 10.77
N ILE A 82 -4.65 -14.96 9.71
CA ILE A 82 -4.14 -15.08 8.33
C ILE A 82 -3.33 -13.84 7.95
N ILE A 83 -3.84 -12.63 8.25
CA ILE A 83 -3.14 -11.37 7.96
C ILE A 83 -1.82 -11.29 8.75
N ALA A 84 -1.80 -11.72 10.02
CA ALA A 84 -0.58 -11.77 10.82
C ALA A 84 0.46 -12.73 10.24
N PHE A 85 0.07 -13.91 9.77
CA PHE A 85 1.01 -14.83 9.12
C PHE A 85 1.55 -14.28 7.79
N LEU A 86 0.73 -13.58 7.01
CA LEU A 86 1.20 -12.88 5.83
C LEU A 86 2.19 -11.75 6.21
N ALA A 87 1.94 -11.04 7.30
CA ALA A 87 2.88 -10.05 7.83
C ALA A 87 4.22 -10.68 8.24
N VAL A 88 4.22 -11.88 8.83
CA VAL A 88 5.46 -12.63 9.13
C VAL A 88 6.27 -12.90 7.87
N ILE A 89 5.62 -13.34 6.78
CA ILE A 89 6.30 -13.60 5.51
C ILE A 89 6.95 -12.32 4.97
N LEU A 90 6.24 -11.20 5.01
CA LEU A 90 6.77 -9.89 4.58
C LEU A 90 7.91 -9.41 5.48
N CYS A 91 7.79 -9.56 6.81
CA CYS A 91 8.86 -9.23 7.75
C CYS A 91 10.11 -10.07 7.51
N PHE A 92 9.94 -11.36 7.22
CA PHE A 92 11.05 -12.25 6.88
C PHE A 92 11.72 -11.81 5.57
N GLY A 93 10.92 -11.45 4.56
CA GLY A 93 11.43 -10.83 3.33
C GLY A 93 12.26 -9.57 3.62
N GLY A 94 11.72 -8.64 4.42
CA GLY A 94 12.45 -7.45 4.87
C GLY A 94 13.76 -7.80 5.59
N LEU A 95 13.76 -8.82 6.46
CA LEU A 95 14.97 -9.26 7.17
C LEU A 95 16.03 -9.81 6.20
N MET A 96 15.63 -10.54 5.16
CA MET A 96 16.56 -11.23 4.24
C MET A 96 17.07 -10.35 3.09
N LEU A 97 16.33 -9.32 2.67
CA LEU A 97 16.69 -8.50 1.51
C LEU A 97 18.05 -7.80 1.63
N PRO A 98 18.44 -7.17 2.75
CA PRO A 98 19.76 -6.55 2.87
C PRO A 98 20.89 -7.56 2.65
N LEU A 99 20.74 -8.78 3.21
CA LEU A 99 21.69 -9.87 3.02
C LEU A 99 21.78 -10.30 1.55
N TYR A 100 20.62 -10.45 0.88
CA TYR A 100 20.56 -10.84 -0.53
C TYR A 100 21.22 -9.80 -1.45
N PHE A 101 21.04 -8.51 -1.15
CA PHE A 101 21.65 -7.42 -1.92
C PHE A 101 23.10 -7.10 -1.53
N GLY A 102 23.65 -7.81 -0.54
CA GLY A 102 25.03 -7.61 -0.08
C GLY A 102 25.23 -6.33 0.73
N TYR A 103 24.17 -5.78 1.34
CA TYR A 103 24.28 -4.65 2.26
C TYR A 103 24.71 -5.10 3.66
N PRO A 104 25.43 -4.24 4.41
CA PRO A 104 25.82 -4.55 5.78
C PRO A 104 24.59 -4.54 6.69
N TYR A 105 24.63 -5.42 7.70
CA TYR A 105 23.53 -5.56 8.66
C TYR A 105 23.89 -4.94 10.02
N SER A 106 23.01 -4.12 10.57
CA SER A 106 23.16 -3.63 11.94
C SER A 106 22.72 -4.70 12.94
N THR A 107 23.58 -5.04 13.91
CA THR A 107 23.24 -6.03 14.95
C THR A 107 21.96 -5.64 15.70
N MET A 108 21.78 -4.36 16.00
CA MET A 108 20.58 -3.86 16.67
C MET A 108 19.35 -4.02 15.78
N ALA A 109 19.44 -3.62 14.51
CA ALA A 109 18.33 -3.75 13.56
C ALA A 109 17.91 -5.23 13.40
N PHE A 110 18.89 -6.13 13.29
CA PHE A 110 18.65 -7.57 13.19
C PHE A 110 17.85 -8.10 14.38
N LEU A 111 18.29 -7.78 15.60
CA LEU A 111 17.63 -8.24 16.83
C LEU A 111 16.20 -7.71 16.93
N LEU A 112 15.98 -6.44 16.58
CA LEU A 112 14.65 -5.82 16.58
C LEU A 112 13.72 -6.45 15.54
N MET A 113 14.20 -6.69 14.33
CA MET A 113 13.41 -7.34 13.27
C MET A 113 13.07 -8.78 13.65
N VAL A 114 14.01 -9.55 14.20
CA VAL A 114 13.76 -10.91 14.71
C VAL A 114 12.73 -10.89 15.83
N ALA A 115 12.86 -9.98 16.80
CA ALA A 115 11.88 -9.82 17.86
C ALA A 115 10.49 -9.48 17.31
N GLY A 116 10.40 -8.55 16.36
CA GLY A 116 9.16 -8.18 15.69
C GLY A 116 8.50 -9.37 14.95
N ILE A 117 9.29 -10.18 14.25
CA ILE A 117 8.84 -11.41 13.60
C ILE A 117 8.27 -12.40 14.61
N LEU A 118 8.97 -12.64 15.72
CA LEU A 118 8.55 -13.58 16.75
C LEU A 118 7.24 -13.13 17.43
N VAL A 119 7.12 -11.85 17.78
CA VAL A 119 5.89 -11.30 18.37
C VAL A 119 4.73 -11.38 17.38
N THR A 120 4.96 -11.07 16.11
CA THR A 120 3.93 -11.16 15.05
C THR A 120 3.49 -12.62 14.82
N GLY A 121 4.43 -13.56 14.80
CA GLY A 121 4.12 -14.99 14.69
C GLY A 121 3.32 -15.50 15.89
N PHE A 122 3.67 -15.05 17.10
CA PHE A 122 2.91 -15.36 18.31
C PHE A 122 1.49 -14.79 18.24
N LEU A 123 1.32 -13.54 17.80
CA LEU A 123 0.01 -12.94 17.55
C LEU A 123 -0.82 -13.78 16.59
N GLY A 124 -0.28 -14.10 15.41
CA GLY A 124 -0.96 -14.92 14.40
C GLY A 124 -1.36 -16.30 14.93
N TYR A 125 -0.50 -16.94 15.72
CA TYR A 125 -0.84 -18.21 16.38
C TYR A 125 -2.01 -18.08 17.36
N THR A 126 -2.00 -17.06 18.23
CA THR A 126 -3.08 -16.87 19.21
C THR A 126 -4.42 -16.57 18.54
N GLU A 127 -4.41 -15.77 17.47
CA GLU A 127 -5.61 -15.41 16.70
C GLU A 127 -6.15 -16.61 15.91
N PHE A 128 -5.26 -17.38 15.28
CA PHE A 128 -5.66 -18.58 14.56
C PHE A 128 -6.24 -19.64 15.50
N LYS A 129 -5.65 -19.84 16.68
CA LYS A 129 -6.19 -20.74 17.71
C LYS A 129 -7.57 -20.29 18.19
N ALA A 130 -7.79 -18.99 18.40
CA ALA A 130 -9.10 -18.44 18.74
C ALA A 130 -10.15 -18.63 17.63
N SER A 131 -9.71 -18.64 16.37
CA SER A 131 -10.59 -18.77 15.21
C SER A 131 -11.20 -20.15 14.99
N ARG A 132 -10.61 -21.21 15.55
CA ARG A 132 -11.13 -22.60 15.46
C ARG A 132 -12.52 -22.79 16.10
N ILE A 133 -13.02 -21.76 16.77
CA ILE A 133 -14.32 -21.73 17.47
C ILE A 133 -15.41 -21.07 16.60
N GLU A 134 -15.06 -20.32 15.54
CA GLU A 134 -16.01 -19.58 14.69
C GLU A 134 -16.03 -20.13 13.26
N GLY A 135 -16.83 -21.18 13.06
CA GLY A 135 -17.05 -21.79 11.75
C GLY A 135 -18.04 -20.99 10.89
N LYS A 136 -17.54 -20.09 10.04
CA LYS A 136 -18.23 -19.70 8.79
C LYS A 136 -17.24 -19.45 7.67
N GLU A 137 -17.34 -20.24 6.60
CA GLU A 137 -16.72 -19.90 5.32
C GLU A 137 -17.47 -18.72 4.70
N VAL A 138 -16.74 -17.67 4.35
CA VAL A 138 -17.27 -16.53 3.59
C VAL A 138 -16.61 -16.58 2.22
N LYS A 139 -17.38 -16.89 1.17
CA LYS A 139 -16.90 -16.78 -0.22
C LYS A 139 -16.44 -15.34 -0.47
N PHE A 140 -15.21 -15.18 -0.95
CA PHE A 140 -14.53 -13.87 -0.99
C PHE A 140 -14.98 -13.01 -2.18
N LEU A 141 -15.13 -13.59 -3.37
CA LEU A 141 -15.54 -12.91 -4.62
C LEU A 141 -16.58 -13.75 -5.39
N THR A 142 -17.51 -13.07 -6.04
CA THR A 142 -18.43 -13.66 -7.02
C THR A 142 -17.84 -13.59 -8.44
N PRO A 143 -18.34 -14.38 -9.42
CA PRO A 143 -17.90 -14.27 -10.81
C PRO A 143 -18.06 -12.86 -11.39
N LEU A 144 -19.12 -12.15 -11.00
CA LEU A 144 -19.34 -10.76 -11.42
C LEU A 144 -18.28 -9.83 -10.83
N ASP A 145 -17.95 -9.98 -9.54
CA ASP A 145 -16.89 -9.18 -8.92
C ASP A 145 -15.56 -9.39 -9.65
N THR A 146 -15.22 -10.63 -9.98
CA THR A 146 -14.02 -10.97 -10.74
C THR A 146 -14.00 -10.31 -12.12
N ALA A 147 -15.11 -10.34 -12.85
CA ALA A 147 -15.21 -9.69 -14.16
C ALA A 147 -15.04 -8.17 -14.07
N ILE A 148 -15.69 -7.54 -13.08
CA ILE A 148 -15.57 -6.09 -12.83
C ILE A 148 -14.12 -5.74 -12.50
N ILE A 149 -13.49 -6.50 -11.60
CA ILE A 149 -12.08 -6.30 -11.23
C ILE A 149 -11.19 -6.40 -12.47
N ALA A 150 -11.37 -7.42 -13.30
CA ALA A 150 -10.56 -7.61 -14.51
C ALA A 150 -10.69 -6.43 -15.49
N VAL A 151 -11.92 -6.01 -15.79
CA VAL A 151 -12.19 -4.91 -16.74
C VAL A 151 -11.65 -3.59 -16.22
N PHE A 152 -11.94 -3.22 -14.96
CA PHE A 152 -11.44 -1.97 -14.40
C PHE A 152 -9.92 -1.99 -14.19
N SER A 153 -9.32 -3.15 -13.90
CA SER A 153 -7.87 -3.28 -13.85
C SER A 153 -7.25 -3.07 -15.23
N ALA A 154 -7.84 -3.62 -16.29
CA ALA A 154 -7.38 -3.39 -17.66
C ALA A 154 -7.49 -1.92 -18.07
N ILE A 155 -8.62 -1.26 -17.78
CA ILE A 155 -8.79 0.18 -18.03
C ILE A 155 -7.75 0.99 -17.26
N THR A 156 -7.56 0.67 -15.97
CA THR A 156 -6.54 1.32 -15.14
C THR A 156 -5.15 1.14 -15.75
N ALA A 157 -4.80 -0.08 -16.17
CA ALA A 157 -3.51 -0.37 -16.75
C ALA A 157 -3.25 0.41 -18.05
N VAL A 158 -4.25 0.46 -18.94
CA VAL A 158 -4.17 1.23 -20.18
C VAL A 158 -4.03 2.72 -19.89
N LEU A 159 -4.85 3.29 -19.01
CA LEU A 159 -4.77 4.71 -18.66
C LEU A 159 -3.44 5.05 -18.00
N THR A 160 -2.97 4.24 -17.05
CA THR A 160 -1.69 4.42 -16.37
C THR A 160 -0.53 4.35 -17.36
N GLY A 161 -0.46 3.30 -18.18
CA GLY A 161 0.65 3.11 -19.11
C GLY A 161 0.68 4.16 -20.21
N THR A 162 -0.45 4.41 -20.89
CA THR A 162 -0.49 5.34 -22.03
C THR A 162 -0.26 6.79 -21.61
N THR A 163 -0.95 7.27 -20.59
CA THR A 163 -0.78 8.65 -20.12
C THR A 163 0.52 8.85 -19.35
N GLY A 164 1.00 7.81 -18.68
CA GLY A 164 2.31 7.81 -18.03
C GLY A 164 3.47 8.04 -19.01
N ILE A 165 3.45 7.36 -20.16
CA ILE A 165 4.46 7.56 -21.21
C ILE A 165 4.42 9.00 -21.75
N MET A 166 3.23 9.61 -21.83
CA MET A 166 3.06 10.98 -22.33
C MET A 166 3.47 12.06 -21.31
N LEU A 167 3.41 11.77 -20.02
CA LEU A 167 3.65 12.73 -18.93
C LEU A 167 4.79 12.25 -18.01
N PRO A 168 6.05 12.24 -18.51
CA PRO A 168 7.20 11.90 -17.69
C PRO A 168 7.44 12.92 -16.58
N SER A 169 7.96 12.46 -15.44
CA SER A 169 8.23 13.30 -14.28
C SER A 169 9.60 13.98 -14.37
N PRO A 170 9.70 15.28 -14.05
CA PRO A 170 10.99 15.95 -13.82
C PRO A 170 11.80 15.33 -12.66
N THR A 171 11.13 14.65 -11.72
CA THR A 171 11.77 14.03 -10.53
C THR A 171 11.97 12.52 -10.69
N GLY A 172 11.82 12.00 -11.91
CA GLY A 172 11.86 10.57 -12.22
C GLY A 172 10.55 9.83 -11.92
N GLY A 173 10.23 8.85 -12.77
CA GLY A 173 8.90 8.23 -12.86
C GLY A 173 7.99 8.99 -13.84
N TYR A 174 6.68 8.81 -13.70
CA TYR A 174 5.68 9.41 -14.60
C TYR A 174 4.44 9.85 -13.82
N THR A 175 3.53 10.55 -14.49
CA THR A 175 2.23 11.00 -13.97
C THR A 175 1.15 10.47 -14.90
N HIS A 176 0.02 10.03 -14.36
CA HIS A 176 -1.04 9.43 -15.17
C HIS A 176 -2.43 9.73 -14.60
N ILE A 177 -3.47 9.42 -15.38
CA ILE A 177 -4.88 9.57 -14.97
C ILE A 177 -5.56 8.26 -14.59
N GLY A 178 -4.79 7.17 -14.52
CA GLY A 178 -5.29 5.82 -14.19
C GLY A 178 -6.03 5.71 -12.85
N ASP A 179 -5.71 6.56 -11.87
CA ASP A 179 -6.43 6.66 -10.59
C ASP A 179 -7.93 6.90 -10.77
N THR A 180 -8.33 7.52 -11.88
CA THR A 180 -9.74 7.74 -12.24
C THR A 180 -10.51 6.42 -12.26
N ALA A 181 -9.96 5.39 -12.90
CA ALA A 181 -10.63 4.10 -13.01
C ALA A 181 -10.69 3.37 -11.66
N ILE A 182 -9.66 3.52 -10.82
CA ILE A 182 -9.64 3.00 -9.45
C ILE A 182 -10.76 3.64 -8.63
N TYR A 183 -10.85 4.98 -8.65
CA TYR A 183 -11.89 5.72 -7.92
C TYR A 183 -13.30 5.40 -8.40
N VAL A 184 -13.52 5.32 -9.72
CA VAL A 184 -14.83 4.93 -10.27
C VAL A 184 -15.20 3.52 -9.82
N ALA A 185 -14.29 2.54 -9.96
CA ALA A 185 -14.54 1.17 -9.52
C ALA A 185 -14.88 1.11 -8.02
N ALA A 186 -14.14 1.86 -7.21
CA ALA A 186 -14.32 1.91 -5.77
C ALA A 186 -15.68 2.53 -5.38
N LEU A 187 -16.06 3.67 -5.97
CA LEU A 187 -17.33 4.33 -5.66
C LEU A 187 -18.55 3.50 -6.09
N LEU A 188 -18.48 2.82 -7.24
CA LEU A 188 -19.59 2.03 -7.77
C LEU A 188 -19.69 0.64 -7.11
N PHE A 189 -18.56 0.00 -6.85
CA PHE A 189 -18.53 -1.41 -6.47
C PHE A 189 -17.97 -1.69 -5.06
N GLY A 190 -17.44 -0.66 -4.38
CA GLY A 190 -17.05 -0.68 -2.97
C GLY A 190 -15.58 -1.07 -2.74
N SER A 191 -15.15 -1.02 -1.47
CA SER A 191 -13.74 -1.10 -1.07
C SER A 191 -13.01 -2.37 -1.52
N LYS A 192 -13.69 -3.52 -1.57
CA LYS A 192 -13.07 -4.78 -1.98
C LYS A 192 -12.64 -4.72 -3.45
N ILE A 193 -13.57 -4.32 -4.33
CA ILE A 193 -13.31 -4.23 -5.76
C ILE A 193 -12.36 -3.06 -6.04
N GLY A 194 -12.59 -1.90 -5.43
CA GLY A 194 -11.70 -0.74 -5.56
C GLY A 194 -10.26 -1.06 -5.18
N GLY A 195 -10.05 -1.72 -4.04
CA GLY A 195 -8.71 -2.12 -3.59
C GLY A 195 -8.04 -3.11 -4.54
N LEU A 196 -8.76 -4.13 -5.02
CA LEU A 196 -8.20 -5.10 -5.97
C LEU A 196 -7.88 -4.48 -7.33
N VAL A 197 -8.73 -3.58 -7.84
CA VAL A 197 -8.47 -2.80 -9.06
C VAL A 197 -7.23 -1.92 -8.86
N GLY A 198 -7.12 -1.26 -7.70
CA GLY A 198 -5.97 -0.44 -7.34
C GLY A 198 -4.66 -1.22 -7.19
N VAL A 199 -4.71 -2.52 -6.91
CA VAL A 199 -3.51 -3.37 -6.94
C VAL A 199 -3.21 -3.84 -8.36
N ILE A 200 -4.17 -4.52 -8.99
CA ILE A 200 -3.91 -5.30 -10.21
C ILE A 200 -3.64 -4.40 -11.41
N GLY A 201 -4.44 -3.35 -11.60
CA GLY A 201 -4.31 -2.45 -12.75
C GLY A 201 -2.98 -1.71 -12.78
N PRO A 202 -2.63 -0.96 -11.72
CA PRO A 202 -1.36 -0.23 -11.65
C PRO A 202 -0.13 -1.15 -11.71
N VAL A 203 -0.15 -2.32 -11.06
CA VAL A 203 0.96 -3.29 -11.16
C VAL A 203 1.12 -3.81 -12.59
N ALA A 204 0.02 -4.13 -13.28
CA ALA A 204 0.08 -4.53 -14.68
C ALA A 204 0.65 -3.41 -15.56
N ALA A 205 0.29 -2.15 -15.30
CA ALA A 205 0.85 -0.99 -15.98
C ALA A 205 2.35 -0.85 -15.74
N ASP A 206 2.78 -0.97 -14.49
CA ASP A 206 4.19 -0.85 -14.12
C ASP A 206 5.05 -1.93 -14.78
N ILE A 207 4.55 -3.18 -14.82
CA ILE A 207 5.23 -4.27 -15.54
C ILE A 207 5.34 -3.95 -17.03
N PHE A 208 4.26 -3.44 -17.64
CA PHE A 208 4.23 -3.12 -19.07
C PHE A 208 5.15 -1.95 -19.45
N VAL A 209 5.16 -0.89 -18.63
CA VAL A 209 6.02 0.30 -18.82
C VAL A 209 7.48 0.01 -18.45
N GLY A 210 7.75 -1.11 -17.77
CA GLY A 210 9.08 -1.45 -17.26
C GLY A 210 9.46 -0.63 -16.03
N TYR A 211 8.48 -0.17 -15.26
CA TYR A 211 8.71 0.56 -14.02
C TYR A 211 9.18 -0.41 -12.91
N PRO A 212 10.41 -0.24 -12.39
CA PRO A 212 11.03 -1.27 -11.56
C PRO A 212 10.54 -1.29 -10.10
N ARG A 213 9.51 -0.50 -9.76
CA ARG A 213 9.03 -0.28 -8.37
C ARG A 213 7.55 -0.58 -8.19
N TRP A 214 7.01 -1.51 -8.98
CA TRP A 214 5.62 -1.99 -8.90
C TRP A 214 5.20 -2.47 -7.50
N PHE A 215 6.16 -2.89 -6.66
CA PHE A 215 5.88 -3.28 -5.28
C PHE A 215 5.38 -2.11 -4.42
N VAL A 216 5.82 -0.86 -4.66
CA VAL A 216 5.32 0.33 -3.94
C VAL A 216 3.86 0.58 -4.32
N THR A 217 3.59 0.43 -5.61
CA THR A 217 2.29 0.63 -6.25
C THR A 217 1.20 -0.25 -5.64
N VAL A 218 1.53 -1.51 -5.29
CA VAL A 218 0.60 -2.44 -4.61
C VAL A 218 -0.01 -1.79 -3.35
N PHE A 219 0.84 -1.24 -2.47
CA PHE A 219 0.37 -0.65 -1.22
C PHE A 219 -0.28 0.72 -1.43
N ALA A 220 0.33 1.56 -2.27
CA ALA A 220 -0.13 2.92 -2.51
C ALA A 220 -1.54 2.93 -3.13
N HIS A 221 -1.71 2.27 -4.28
CA HIS A 221 -2.97 2.26 -5.02
C HIS A 221 -3.97 1.24 -4.47
N GLY A 222 -3.51 0.14 -3.86
CA GLY A 222 -4.39 -0.78 -3.14
C GLY A 222 -5.12 -0.10 -1.97
N ALA A 223 -4.38 0.68 -1.16
CA ALA A 223 -4.98 1.49 -0.10
C ALA A 223 -5.89 2.59 -0.66
N GLN A 224 -5.47 3.26 -1.74
CA GLN A 224 -6.27 4.27 -2.43
C GLN A 224 -7.65 3.73 -2.83
N GLY A 225 -7.69 2.60 -3.53
CA GLY A 225 -8.93 1.97 -3.98
C GLY A 225 -9.80 1.48 -2.83
N PHE A 226 -9.18 0.92 -1.78
CA PHE A 226 -9.90 0.45 -0.60
C PHE A 226 -10.60 1.59 0.15
N ILE A 227 -9.86 2.67 0.45
CA ILE A 227 -10.38 3.84 1.18
C ILE A 227 -11.49 4.51 0.39
N SER A 228 -11.27 4.72 -0.92
CA SER A 228 -12.25 5.33 -1.82
C SER A 228 -13.58 4.58 -1.82
N GLY A 229 -13.52 3.25 -1.75
CA GLY A 229 -14.71 2.42 -1.80
C GLY A 229 -15.58 2.47 -0.54
N LEU A 230 -15.07 3.04 0.56
CA LEU A 230 -15.88 3.34 1.74
C LEU A 230 -16.93 4.43 1.44
N GLY A 231 -16.77 5.16 0.34
CA GLY A 231 -17.68 6.19 -0.14
C GLY A 231 -18.88 5.65 -0.93
N LYS A 232 -18.92 4.35 -1.24
CA LYS A 232 -20.06 3.74 -1.93
C LYS A 232 -21.35 3.96 -1.13
N GLY A 233 -22.39 4.46 -1.80
CA GLY A 233 -23.69 4.76 -1.19
C GLY A 233 -23.70 5.93 -0.20
N ARG A 234 -22.59 6.67 -0.05
CA ARG A 234 -22.49 7.84 0.84
C ARG A 234 -22.81 9.14 0.11
N SER A 235 -23.03 10.21 0.88
CA SER A 235 -23.23 11.56 0.32
C SER A 235 -21.98 12.03 -0.45
N LEU A 236 -22.17 12.95 -1.40
CA LEU A 236 -21.07 13.48 -2.22
C LEU A 236 -19.93 14.07 -1.35
N VAL A 237 -20.28 14.74 -0.25
CA VAL A 237 -19.30 15.31 0.69
C VAL A 237 -18.40 14.23 1.30
N ILE A 238 -18.99 13.11 1.73
CA ILE A 238 -18.24 11.98 2.28
C ILE A 238 -17.41 11.30 1.19
N GLN A 239 -17.93 11.17 -0.03
CA GLN A 239 -17.18 10.63 -1.17
C GLN A 239 -15.94 11.49 -1.43
N VAL A 240 -16.09 12.81 -1.56
CA VAL A 240 -14.97 13.74 -1.76
C VAL A 240 -13.94 13.63 -0.62
N ALA A 241 -14.39 13.61 0.64
CA ALA A 241 -13.48 13.49 1.78
C ALA A 241 -12.68 12.18 1.76
N LEU A 242 -13.32 11.06 1.39
CA LEU A 242 -12.65 9.75 1.29
C LEU A 242 -11.70 9.66 0.10
N LEU A 243 -12.03 10.28 -1.03
CA LEU A 243 -11.13 10.33 -2.20
C LEU A 243 -9.89 11.19 -1.91
N LEU A 244 -10.07 12.32 -1.22
CA LEU A 244 -8.96 13.14 -0.74
C LEU A 244 -8.08 12.36 0.24
N LEU A 245 -8.67 11.66 1.20
CA LEU A 245 -7.93 10.79 2.12
C LEU A 245 -7.19 9.68 1.38
N ALA A 246 -7.84 9.04 0.40
CA ALA A 246 -7.24 7.99 -0.42
C ALA A 246 -6.03 8.51 -1.22
N GLY A 247 -6.17 9.68 -1.85
CA GLY A 247 -5.07 10.36 -2.56
C GLY A 247 -3.92 10.75 -1.64
N PHE A 248 -4.23 11.23 -0.44
CA PHE A 248 -3.25 11.60 0.57
C PHE A 248 -2.46 10.38 1.04
N VAL A 249 -3.15 9.27 1.31
CA VAL A 249 -2.49 8.01 1.72
C VAL A 249 -1.60 7.49 0.60
N MET A 250 -2.10 7.44 -0.65
CA MET A 250 -1.34 6.99 -1.82
C MET A 250 -0.05 7.80 -1.99
N SER A 251 -0.16 9.13 -2.05
CA SER A 251 0.99 10.02 -2.20
C SER A 251 1.97 9.91 -1.03
N SER A 252 1.47 9.70 0.19
CA SER A 252 2.32 9.55 1.39
C SER A 252 3.16 8.28 1.33
N VAL A 253 2.62 7.17 0.79
CA VAL A 253 3.38 5.93 0.59
C VAL A 253 4.55 6.16 -0.37
N TYR A 254 4.31 6.83 -1.51
CA TYR A 254 5.40 7.18 -2.43
C TYR A 254 6.39 8.17 -1.82
N PHE A 255 5.92 9.15 -1.05
CA PHE A 255 6.78 10.13 -0.38
C PHE A 255 7.76 9.49 0.57
N ILE A 256 7.30 8.59 1.46
CA ILE A 256 8.15 7.89 2.41
C ILE A 256 9.29 7.19 1.67
N VAL A 257 8.98 6.43 0.62
CA VAL A 257 10.00 5.76 -0.19
C VAL A 257 10.93 6.78 -0.84
N ASN A 258 10.38 7.82 -1.48
CA ASN A 258 11.13 8.84 -2.21
C ASN A 258 12.13 9.61 -1.33
N VAL A 259 11.85 9.82 -0.04
CA VAL A 259 12.80 10.47 0.89
C VAL A 259 14.13 9.72 0.93
N TYR A 260 14.08 8.38 1.00
CA TYR A 260 15.29 7.55 1.11
C TYR A 260 15.99 7.27 -0.21
N ILE A 261 15.32 7.47 -1.36
CA ILE A 261 15.89 7.16 -2.68
C ILE A 261 16.21 8.40 -3.55
N LYS A 262 15.54 9.53 -3.31
CA LYS A 262 15.74 10.80 -4.04
C LYS A 262 16.24 11.91 -3.12
N GLY A 263 16.04 11.79 -1.81
CA GLY A 263 16.26 12.87 -0.85
C GLY A 263 15.01 13.73 -0.65
N PHE A 264 14.97 14.40 0.50
CA PHE A 264 13.81 15.15 0.97
C PHE A 264 13.29 16.22 -0.01
N PRO A 265 14.13 17.08 -0.63
CA PRO A 265 13.62 18.14 -1.50
C PRO A 265 12.89 17.60 -2.74
N LEU A 266 13.46 16.58 -3.39
CA LEU A 266 12.84 15.93 -4.55
C LEU A 266 11.61 15.11 -4.17
N ALA A 267 11.60 14.51 -2.98
CA ALA A 267 10.46 13.80 -2.45
C ALA A 267 9.26 14.73 -2.24
N VAL A 268 9.47 15.94 -1.71
CA VAL A 268 8.40 16.94 -1.52
C VAL A 268 7.79 17.38 -2.85
N ILE A 269 8.62 17.63 -3.88
CA ILE A 269 8.13 17.99 -5.22
C ILE A 269 7.32 16.83 -5.81
N SER A 270 7.81 15.59 -5.70
CA SER A 270 7.08 14.40 -6.15
C SER A 270 5.75 14.27 -5.42
N TYR A 271 5.72 14.47 -4.11
CA TYR A 271 4.51 14.37 -3.29
C TYR A 271 3.44 15.38 -3.69
N ALA A 272 3.81 16.65 -3.86
CA ALA A 272 2.89 17.69 -4.29
C ALA A 272 2.28 17.36 -5.66
N ARG A 273 3.10 16.87 -6.60
CA ARG A 273 2.64 16.42 -7.92
C ARG A 273 1.69 15.21 -7.81
N ASP A 274 2.05 14.19 -7.02
CA ASP A 274 1.26 12.96 -6.89
C ASP A 274 -0.12 13.27 -6.30
N PHE A 275 -0.17 14.13 -5.28
CA PHE A 275 -1.41 14.52 -4.63
C PHE A 275 -2.25 15.51 -5.46
N PHE A 276 -1.68 16.68 -5.80
CA PHE A 276 -2.42 17.77 -6.46
C PHE A 276 -2.52 17.60 -7.98
N GLY A 277 -1.46 17.14 -8.62
CA GLY A 277 -1.38 17.03 -10.08
C GLY A 277 -2.05 15.78 -10.64
N GLN A 278 -1.96 14.66 -9.93
CA GLN A 278 -2.47 13.37 -10.40
C GLN A 278 -3.76 12.95 -9.69
N SER A 279 -3.70 12.78 -8.37
CA SER A 279 -4.80 12.21 -7.61
C SER A 279 -6.02 13.12 -7.59
N LEU A 280 -5.83 14.43 -7.37
CA LEU A 280 -6.92 15.41 -7.33
C LEU A 280 -7.62 15.55 -8.70
N VAL A 281 -6.84 15.60 -9.79
CA VAL A 281 -7.39 15.64 -11.16
C VAL A 281 -8.22 14.39 -11.43
N SER A 282 -7.67 13.22 -11.11
CA SER A 282 -8.38 11.94 -11.26
C SER A 282 -9.63 11.83 -10.39
N MET A 283 -9.60 12.41 -9.19
CA MET A 283 -10.77 12.49 -8.30
C MET A 283 -11.90 13.28 -8.97
N VAL A 284 -11.62 14.47 -9.52
CA VAL A 284 -12.63 15.31 -10.19
C VAL A 284 -13.27 14.53 -11.35
N ILE A 285 -12.44 13.93 -12.21
CA ILE A 285 -12.93 13.13 -13.35
C ILE A 285 -13.77 11.95 -12.84
N SER A 286 -13.31 11.24 -11.81
CA SER A 286 -14.00 10.07 -11.28
C SER A 286 -15.37 10.38 -10.70
N ILE A 287 -15.56 11.53 -10.04
CA ILE A 287 -16.85 11.93 -9.50
C ILE A 287 -17.84 12.18 -10.64
N VAL A 288 -17.42 12.90 -11.68
CA VAL A 288 -18.27 13.17 -12.85
C VAL A 288 -18.70 11.86 -13.51
N LEU A 289 -17.75 10.95 -13.73
CA LEU A 289 -18.02 9.65 -14.34
C LEU A 289 -18.90 8.78 -13.46
N ALA A 290 -18.57 8.61 -12.18
CA ALA A 290 -19.33 7.77 -11.25
C ALA A 290 -20.77 8.26 -11.11
N LYS A 291 -21.00 9.58 -10.98
CA LYS A 291 -22.35 10.15 -10.91
C LYS A 291 -23.10 10.06 -12.23
N GLY A 292 -22.41 10.19 -13.38
CA GLY A 292 -22.99 9.92 -14.69
C GLY A 292 -23.49 8.47 -14.80
N VAL A 293 -22.67 7.50 -14.37
CA VAL A 293 -23.01 6.08 -14.38
C VAL A 293 -24.14 5.75 -13.40
N GLU A 294 -24.12 6.28 -12.18
CA GLU A 294 -25.21 6.10 -11.20
C GLU A 294 -26.57 6.61 -11.73
N ARG A 295 -26.57 7.68 -12.53
CA ARG A 295 -27.78 8.22 -13.18
C ARG A 295 -28.26 7.33 -14.33
N ALA A 296 -27.34 6.82 -15.15
CA ALA A 296 -27.66 5.96 -16.28
C ALA A 296 -28.08 4.54 -15.85
N LEU A 297 -27.53 4.03 -14.74
CA LEU A 297 -27.79 2.70 -14.20
C LEU A 297 -28.20 2.79 -12.71
N PRO A 298 -29.48 3.08 -12.43
CA PRO A 298 -29.98 3.25 -11.06
C PRO A 298 -29.80 2.01 -10.17
N SER A 299 -29.68 0.82 -10.76
CA SER A 299 -29.41 -0.44 -10.05
C SER A 299 -28.12 -0.42 -9.23
N LEU A 300 -27.16 0.44 -9.59
CA LEU A 300 -25.88 0.60 -8.89
C LEU A 300 -25.94 1.56 -7.69
N ARG A 301 -27.03 2.32 -7.52
CA ARG A 301 -27.19 3.33 -6.45
C ARG A 301 -27.47 2.72 -5.05
N ARG A 302 -27.32 1.40 -4.89
CA ARG A 302 -27.62 0.67 -3.65
C ARG A 302 -26.51 0.79 -2.61
#